data_AF-A0A651G206-F1
#
_entry.id   AF-A0A651G206-F1
#
_cell.length_a   1.000
_cell.length_b   1.000
_cell.length_c   1.000
_cell.angle_alpha   90.00
_cell.angle_beta   90.00
_cell.angle_gamma   90.00
#
_symmetry.space_group_name_H-M   'P 1'
#
loop_
_entity.id
_entity.type
_entity.pdbx_description
1 polymer ?
#
loop_
_entity_poly.entity_id
_entity_poly.type
_entity_poly.pdbx_seq_one_letter_code
_entity_poly.pdbx_strand_id
1 'polypeptide(L)'
;MKKLMYFIAVAIITTGISCNVKAQDISIGGGISYGFDIEEIGIQLSGTYGLNENMRVGADIVYYLIGTESFFGEEISTTALEVNFNFKVLRETLWVEV
;
A
#
# COMPACT_ATOMS: atom_id res chain seq x y z
N MET A 1 -2.27 -8.06 31.31
CA MET A 1 -3.24 -7.74 30.21
C MET A 1 -2.59 -7.68 28.83
N LYS A 2 -1.47 -6.96 28.62
CA LYS A 2 -0.80 -6.85 27.31
C LYS A 2 -0.40 -8.19 26.65
N LYS A 3 0.05 -9.17 27.46
CA LYS A 3 0.48 -10.50 26.97
C LYS A 3 -0.67 -11.36 26.43
N LEU A 4 -1.88 -11.20 26.98
CA LEU A 4 -3.09 -11.89 26.49
C LEU A 4 -3.54 -11.30 25.16
N MET A 5 -3.40 -9.98 24.99
CA MET A 5 -3.70 -9.29 23.75
C MET A 5 -2.79 -9.75 22.60
N TYR A 6 -1.49 -9.92 22.84
CA TYR A 6 -0.58 -10.47 21.84
C TYR A 6 -0.92 -11.92 21.47
N PHE A 7 -1.33 -12.75 22.43
CA PHE A 7 -1.75 -14.12 22.16
C PHE A 7 -3.01 -14.19 21.30
N ILE A 8 -4.00 -13.32 21.56
CA ILE A 8 -5.23 -13.23 20.78
C ILE A 8 -4.93 -12.72 19.36
N ALA A 9 -4.06 -11.71 19.23
CA ALA A 9 -3.64 -11.19 17.93
C ALA A 9 -2.94 -12.27 17.09
N VAL A 10 -2.02 -13.04 17.68
CA VAL A 10 -1.34 -14.15 17.00
C VAL A 10 -2.32 -15.27 16.64
N ALA A 11 -3.25 -15.64 17.53
CA ALA A 11 -4.24 -16.69 17.26
C ALA A 11 -5.17 -16.34 16.08
N ILE A 12 -5.59 -15.07 15.97
CA ILE A 12 -6.39 -14.56 14.84
C ILE A 12 -5.58 -14.62 13.54
N ILE A 13 -4.29 -14.24 13.57
CA ILE A 13 -3.40 -14.31 12.40
C ILE A 13 -3.24 -15.76 11.93
N THR A 14 -3.10 -16.73 12.84
CA THR A 14 -2.84 -18.13 12.48
C THR A 14 -4.08 -18.90 12.01
N THR A 15 -5.29 -18.51 12.42
CA THR A 15 -6.53 -19.22 12.08
C THR A 15 -7.22 -18.69 10.82
N GLY A 16 -6.85 -17.49 10.34
CA GLY A 16 -7.43 -16.87 9.14
C GLY A 16 -6.87 -17.35 7.80
N ILE A 17 -5.87 -18.24 7.77
CA ILE A 17 -5.10 -18.57 6.55
C ILE A 17 -5.78 -19.65 5.67
N SER A 18 -6.80 -20.35 6.18
CA SER A 18 -7.47 -21.44 5.42
C SER A 18 -8.64 -20.98 4.54
N CYS A 19 -8.56 -19.79 3.94
CA CYS A 19 -9.49 -19.40 2.89
C CYS A 19 -9.04 -20.02 1.56
N ASN A 20 -9.82 -20.94 1.01
CA ASN A 20 -9.64 -21.44 -0.35
C ASN A 20 -10.04 -20.35 -1.35
N VAL A 21 -9.19 -19.32 -1.51
CA VAL A 21 -9.34 -18.28 -2.53
C VAL A 21 -8.94 -18.90 -3.87
N LYS A 22 -9.94 -19.41 -4.59
CA LYS A 22 -9.80 -19.71 -6.01
C LYS A 22 -10.02 -18.40 -6.78
N ALA A 23 -8.98 -17.94 -7.50
CA ALA A 23 -9.03 -17.00 -8.64
C ALA A 23 -9.07 -15.46 -8.42
N GLN A 24 -8.73 -14.91 -7.24
CA GLN A 24 -8.54 -13.46 -7.11
C GLN A 24 -7.11 -13.11 -6.72
N ASP A 25 -6.41 -12.46 -7.65
CA ASP A 25 -5.06 -11.93 -7.46
C ASP A 25 -5.11 -10.75 -6.48
N ILE A 26 -5.01 -11.05 -5.19
CA ILE A 26 -4.77 -10.05 -4.16
C ILE A 26 -3.26 -9.93 -3.94
N SER A 27 -2.72 -8.73 -4.06
CA SER A 27 -1.32 -8.45 -3.73
C SER A 27 -1.25 -7.25 -2.82
N ILE A 28 -0.44 -7.35 -1.77
CA ILE A 28 -0.14 -6.26 -0.84
C ILE A 28 1.37 -6.02 -0.94
N GLY A 29 1.76 -4.76 -1.05
CA GLY A 29 3.17 -4.36 -1.14
C GLY A 29 3.44 -3.15 -0.27
N GLY A 30 4.70 -2.95 0.09
CA GLY A 30 5.17 -1.74 0.74
C GLY A 30 6.45 -1.25 0.07
N GLY A 31 6.73 0.05 0.19
CA GLY A 31 7.86 0.67 -0.49
C GLY A 31 8.30 1.97 0.15
N ILE A 32 9.33 2.57 -0.44
CA ILE A 32 9.77 3.93 -0.16
C ILE A 32 9.36 4.78 -1.36
N SER A 33 8.81 5.97 -1.11
CA SER A 33 8.46 6.96 -2.11
C SER A 33 9.28 8.24 -1.90
N TYR A 34 9.42 9.06 -2.93
CA TYR A 34 10.00 10.39 -2.86
C TYR A 34 9.04 11.37 -3.53
N GLY A 35 8.54 12.35 -2.77
CA GLY A 35 7.58 13.33 -3.26
C GLY A 35 8.29 14.53 -3.84
N PHE A 36 8.27 14.70 -5.16
CA PHE A 36 9.00 15.80 -5.81
C PHE A 36 8.47 17.20 -5.44
N ASP A 37 7.18 17.33 -5.12
CA ASP A 37 6.58 18.62 -4.76
C ASP A 37 6.97 19.09 -3.34
N ILE A 38 7.24 18.14 -2.44
CA ILE A 38 7.58 18.40 -1.03
C ILE A 38 9.03 18.05 -0.69
N GLU A 39 9.77 17.50 -1.66
CA GLU A 39 11.18 17.06 -1.57
C GLU A 39 11.49 16.08 -0.44
N GLU A 40 10.50 15.28 -0.01
CA GLU A 40 10.60 14.40 1.17
C GLU A 40 10.43 12.91 0.84
N ILE A 41 11.11 12.07 1.63
CA ILE A 41 10.94 10.62 1.56
C ILE A 41 9.65 10.19 2.28
N GLY A 42 9.01 9.14 1.78
CA GLY A 42 7.79 8.59 2.35
C GLY A 42 7.79 7.08 2.43
N ILE A 43 6.96 6.55 3.31
CA ILE A 43 6.68 5.11 3.41
C ILE A 43 5.36 4.85 2.68
N GLN A 44 5.38 3.90 1.76
CA GLN A 44 4.22 3.50 0.97
C GLN A 44 3.68 2.16 1.45
N LEU A 45 2.35 2.07 1.53
CA LEU A 45 1.59 0.83 1.57
C LEU A 45 0.70 0.76 0.34
N SER A 46 0.68 -0.39 -0.34
CA SER A 46 -0.06 -0.60 -1.57
C SER A 46 -0.83 -1.91 -1.53
N GLY A 47 -1.97 -1.93 -2.22
CA GLY A 47 -2.80 -3.10 -2.39
C GLY A 47 -3.37 -3.14 -3.80
N THR A 48 -3.42 -4.33 -4.39
CA THR A 48 -4.11 -4.57 -5.66
C THR A 48 -5.06 -5.75 -5.54
N TYR A 49 -6.13 -5.69 -6.32
CA TYR A 49 -7.17 -6.70 -6.37
C TYR A 49 -7.55 -6.98 -7.83
N GLY A 50 -7.37 -8.23 -8.26
CA GLY A 50 -7.85 -8.72 -9.54
C GLY A 50 -9.38 -8.83 -9.55
N LEU A 51 -10.03 -8.06 -10.41
CA LEU A 51 -11.48 -8.16 -10.65
C LEU A 51 -11.82 -9.38 -11.51
N ASN A 52 -10.95 -9.67 -12.47
CA ASN A 52 -10.94 -10.86 -13.33
C ASN A 52 -9.54 -11.02 -13.93
N GLU A 53 -9.35 -12.04 -14.78
CA GLU A 53 -8.07 -12.37 -15.44
C GLU A 53 -7.46 -11.20 -16.24
N ASN A 54 -8.29 -10.25 -16.68
CA ASN A 54 -7.89 -9.14 -17.55
C ASN A 54 -8.02 -7.76 -16.89
N MET A 55 -8.48 -7.66 -15.64
CA MET A 55 -8.76 -6.38 -14.98
C MET A 55 -8.27 -6.38 -13.55
N ARG A 56 -7.54 -5.33 -13.18
CA ARG A 56 -7.01 -5.13 -11.84
C ARG A 56 -7.28 -3.71 -11.37
N VAL A 57 -7.69 -3.58 -10.11
CA VAL A 57 -7.70 -2.29 -9.39
C VAL A 57 -6.57 -2.27 -8.38
N GLY A 58 -6.06 -1.09 -8.09
CA GLY A 58 -5.06 -0.88 -7.06
C GLY A 58 -5.28 0.43 -6.33
N ALA A 59 -4.83 0.45 -5.09
CA ALA A 59 -4.73 1.67 -4.30
C ALA A 59 -3.41 1.66 -3.54
N ASP A 60 -2.87 2.85 -3.32
CA ASP A 60 -1.71 3.04 -2.48
C ASP A 60 -1.86 4.29 -1.63
N ILE A 61 -1.22 4.24 -0.47
CA ILE A 61 -1.16 5.30 0.51
C ILE A 61 0.31 5.55 0.80
N VAL A 62 0.74 6.79 0.69
CA VAL A 62 2.09 7.22 1.05
C VAL A 62 1.99 8.19 2.23
N TYR A 63 2.74 7.90 3.28
CA TYR A 63 2.95 8.82 4.39
C TYR A 63 4.35 9.40 4.29
N TYR A 64 4.45 10.71 4.10
CA TYR A 64 5.74 11.40 3.97
C TYR A 64 6.31 11.78 5.33
N LEU A 65 7.61 11.53 5.48
CA LEU A 65 8.37 11.75 6.71
C LEU A 65 8.91 13.18 6.74
N ILE A 66 8.00 14.16 6.71
CA ILE A 66 8.38 15.57 6.69
C ILE A 66 9.07 15.94 8.00
N GLY A 67 10.22 16.60 7.89
CA GLY A 67 10.95 17.15 9.03
C GLY A 67 10.10 18.14 9.84
N THR A 68 10.39 18.27 11.13
CA THR A 68 9.87 19.40 11.91
C THR A 68 10.78 20.60 11.67
N GLU A 69 10.22 21.70 11.18
CA GLU A 69 10.96 22.93 10.96
C GLU A 69 10.69 23.92 12.09
N SER A 70 11.72 24.64 12.53
CA SER A 70 11.58 25.67 13.55
C SER A 70 11.62 27.05 12.91
N PHE A 71 10.49 27.77 12.99
CA PHE A 71 10.37 29.16 12.55
C PHE A 71 10.17 30.06 13.76
N PHE A 72 11.08 31.03 13.96
CA PHE A 72 11.04 31.98 15.08
C PHE A 72 10.96 31.35 16.49
N GLY A 73 11.49 30.13 16.66
CA GLY A 73 11.50 29.43 17.95
C GLY A 73 10.24 28.61 18.26
N GLU A 74 9.28 28.56 17.34
CA GLU A 74 8.17 27.59 17.38
C GLU A 74 8.45 26.43 16.43
N GLU A 75 8.15 25.21 16.89
CA GLU A 75 8.25 23.99 16.09
C GLU A 75 6.94 23.77 15.33
N ILE A 76 7.01 23.73 14.00
CA ILE A 76 5.86 23.41 13.14
C ILE A 76 6.11 22.01 12.55
N SER A 77 5.25 21.07 12.93
CA SER A 77 5.23 19.72 12.37
C SER A 77 4.16 19.64 11.29
N THR A 78 4.57 19.27 10.07
CA THR A 78 3.67 19.06 8.94
C THR A 78 3.59 17.58 8.62
N THR A 79 2.41 17.09 8.29
CA THR A 79 2.22 15.72 7.79
C THR A 79 1.58 15.78 6.41
N ALA A 80 2.10 14.98 5.48
CA ALA A 80 1.52 14.82 4.16
C ALA A 80 1.14 13.36 3.92
N LEU A 81 -0.04 13.19 3.35
CA LEU A 81 -0.61 11.91 2.97
C LEU A 81 -0.98 11.98 1.48
N GLU A 82 -0.48 11.03 0.71
CA GLU A 82 -0.90 10.83 -0.68
C GLU A 82 -1.73 9.54 -0.77
N VAL A 83 -2.81 9.59 -1.54
CA VAL A 83 -3.66 8.44 -1.83
C VAL A 83 -3.85 8.35 -3.33
N ASN A 84 -3.46 7.22 -3.91
CA ASN A 84 -3.62 6.95 -5.33
C ASN A 84 -4.57 5.78 -5.57
N PHE A 85 -5.30 5.86 -6.68
CA PHE A 85 -6.14 4.78 -7.18
C PHE A 85 -5.80 4.51 -8.64
N ASN A 86 -5.64 3.25 -9.00
CA ASN A 86 -5.33 2.82 -10.35
C ASN A 86 -6.26 1.71 -10.83
N PHE A 87 -6.51 1.70 -12.13
CA PHE A 87 -7.25 0.68 -12.84
C PHE A 87 -6.44 0.25 -14.07
N LYS A 88 -6.23 -1.06 -14.24
CA LYS A 88 -5.43 -1.62 -15.34
C LYS A 88 -6.22 -2.71 -16.07
N VAL A 89 -6.24 -2.61 -17.39
CA VAL A 89 -6.71 -3.67 -18.30
C VAL A 89 -5.50 -4.40 -18.85
N LEU A 90 -5.41 -5.70 -18.60
CA LEU A 90 -4.38 -6.60 -19.12
C LEU A 90 -4.88 -7.15 -20.46
N ARG A 91 -4.10 -6.94 -21.53
CA ARG A 91 -4.33 -7.56 -22.84
C ARG A 91 -3.11 -8.41 -23.18
N GLU A 92 -3.35 -9.63 -23.66
CA GLU A 92 -2.31 -10.40 -24.32
C GLU A 92 -1.99 -9.74 -25.66
N THR A 93 -0.72 -9.41 -25.87
CA THR A 93 -0.24 -8.97 -27.18
C THR A 93 0.08 -10.23 -27.98
N LEU A 94 -0.78 -10.57 -28.93
CA LEU A 94 -0.48 -11.61 -29.91
C LEU A 94 0.60 -11.09 -30.84
N TRP A 95 1.78 -11.70 -30.80
CA TRP A 95 2.80 -11.49 -31.82
C TRP A 95 2.29 -12.12 -33.11
N VAL A 96 1.96 -11.28 -34.10
CA VAL A 96 1.79 -11.74 -35.47
C VAL A 96 3.20 -11.96 -36.01
N GLU A 97 3.63 -13.22 -36.11
CA GLU A 97 4.77 -13.56 -36.94
C GLU A 97 4.40 -13.26 -38.41
N VAL A 98 5.16 -12.36 -39.03
CA VAL A 98 5.08 -12.01 -40.46
C VAL A 98 6.22 -12.69 -41.20
#